data_AF-A0A8T4W8Z6-F1
#
_entry.id   AF-A0A8T4W8Z6-F1
#
_cell.length_a   1.000
_cell.length_b   1.000
_cell.length_c   1.000
_cell.angle_alpha   90.00
_cell.angle_beta   90.00
_cell.angle_gamma   90.00
#
_symmetry.space_group_name_H-M   'P 1'
#
loop_
_entity.id
_entity.type
_entity.pdbx_description
1 polymer ?
#
loop_
_entity_poly.entity_id
_entity_poly.type
_entity_poly.pdbx_seq_one_letter_code
_entity_poly.pdbx_strand_id
1 'polypeptide(L)'
;MLTENESIIRFFKELGLEVTSIDLGIASEQERSSTIQISRDSYPGVEPHLVTIADIARWFPELTSSGDIRLKQPQPDVSNCESLDIYRQYWEQLLSVTDIIMGFLKEYRTRFSRGEYPTTSWAHYFMNWTHETWDSRRLEPAPIDSWICYVDPSIRPHIRELNEFGLITRESCSGHPDDHPAREPFWPYVMFEERAYPGISAHLFTLADMACWIPTYGRHGFDVSLEIPRDVELTRGNIESYWNQLISSTRQLMPLLEDYISTSGVDFYTNMSNPSLFRMPANFQCKDMSTTGDFSR
;
A
#
# COMPACT_ATOMS: atom_id res chain seq x y z
N MET A 1 -13.91 12.36 -29.26
CA MET A 1 -13.30 11.13 -28.72
C MET A 1 -12.04 11.57 -28.00
N LEU A 2 -11.81 11.12 -26.76
CA LEU A 2 -10.55 11.40 -26.08
C LEU A 2 -9.48 10.46 -26.62
N THR A 3 -8.24 10.92 -26.67
CA THR A 3 -7.09 10.04 -26.88
C THR A 3 -6.94 9.07 -25.70
N GLU A 4 -6.20 7.97 -25.89
CA GLU A 4 -5.91 7.02 -24.81
C GLU A 4 -5.25 7.71 -23.61
N ASN A 5 -4.28 8.59 -23.86
CA ASN A 5 -3.65 9.47 -22.86
C ASN A 5 -4.68 10.29 -22.08
N GLU A 6 -5.58 10.99 -22.78
CA GLU A 6 -6.60 11.82 -22.14
C GLU A 6 -7.58 11.00 -21.31
N SER A 7 -7.87 9.76 -21.73
CA SER A 7 -8.75 8.85 -20.99
C SER A 7 -8.10 8.38 -19.69
N ILE A 8 -6.81 8.02 -19.71
CA ILE A 8 -6.04 7.65 -18.52
C ILE A 8 -5.90 8.85 -17.58
N ILE A 9 -5.51 10.01 -18.09
CA ILE A 9 -5.37 11.23 -17.29
C ILE A 9 -6.69 11.57 -16.59
N ARG A 10 -7.81 11.48 -17.31
CA ARG A 10 -9.14 11.73 -16.73
C ARG A 10 -9.47 10.72 -15.62
N PHE A 11 -9.18 9.44 -15.81
CA PHE A 11 -9.40 8.41 -14.79
C PHE A 11 -8.66 8.75 -13.49
N PHE A 12 -7.36 9.06 -13.55
CA PHE A 12 -6.58 9.44 -12.36
C PHE A 12 -7.13 10.72 -11.72
N LYS A 13 -7.52 11.71 -12.53
CA LYS A 13 -8.11 12.96 -12.05
C LYS A 13 -9.44 12.75 -11.32
N GLU A 14 -10.29 11.85 -11.79
CA GLU A 14 -11.55 11.49 -11.12
C GLU A 14 -11.30 10.83 -9.75
N LEU A 15 -10.14 10.20 -9.57
CA LEU A 15 -9.64 9.70 -8.30
C LEU A 15 -8.83 10.75 -7.50
N GLY A 16 -8.89 12.03 -7.88
CA GLY A 16 -8.17 13.09 -7.16
C GLY A 16 -6.65 12.97 -7.24
N LEU A 17 -6.12 12.32 -8.29
CA LEU A 17 -4.70 12.22 -8.57
C LEU A 17 -4.34 13.14 -9.74
N GLU A 18 -3.38 14.02 -9.54
CA GLU A 18 -2.91 14.95 -10.56
C GLU A 18 -1.77 14.32 -11.37
N VAL A 19 -2.04 14.00 -12.64
CA VAL A 19 -1.04 13.46 -13.56
C VAL A 19 -0.22 14.60 -14.17
N THR A 20 1.09 14.60 -13.92
CA THR A 20 2.03 15.62 -14.43
C THR A 20 2.68 15.21 -15.75
N SER A 21 2.84 13.91 -16.00
CA SER A 21 3.31 13.39 -17.30
C SER A 21 2.86 11.95 -17.51
N ILE A 22 2.68 11.54 -18.78
CA ILE A 22 2.39 10.16 -19.17
C ILE A 22 3.14 9.82 -20.46
N ASP A 23 3.71 8.62 -20.52
CA ASP A 23 4.26 7.99 -21.72
C ASP A 23 3.71 6.57 -21.81
N LEU A 24 3.03 6.22 -22.91
CA LEU A 24 2.46 4.88 -23.09
C LEU A 24 3.48 3.87 -23.65
N GLY A 25 4.69 4.30 -24.01
CA GLY A 25 5.73 3.39 -24.54
C GLY A 25 5.45 2.84 -25.95
N ILE A 26 4.51 3.42 -26.70
CA ILE A 26 4.05 2.88 -28.01
C ILE A 26 4.92 3.37 -29.20
N ALA A 27 6.02 4.09 -28.97
CA ALA A 27 6.87 4.57 -30.07
C ALA A 27 7.76 3.46 -30.64
N SER A 28 7.73 3.30 -31.97
CA SER A 28 8.26 2.15 -32.73
C SER A 28 9.78 2.00 -32.79
N GLU A 29 10.56 2.85 -32.12
CA GLU A 29 12.02 2.80 -32.18
C GLU A 29 12.61 3.14 -30.80
N GLN A 30 13.15 2.10 -30.14
CA GLN A 30 13.94 2.10 -28.89
C GLN A 30 13.18 2.22 -27.56
N GLU A 31 13.21 1.14 -26.77
CA GLU A 31 13.31 1.11 -25.29
C GLU A 31 12.51 2.17 -24.49
N ARG A 32 11.21 2.32 -24.74
CA ARG A 32 10.36 3.15 -23.87
C ARG A 32 9.44 2.27 -23.04
N SER A 33 9.80 2.08 -21.77
CA SER A 33 8.87 1.58 -20.75
C SER A 33 7.73 2.59 -20.57
N SER A 34 6.48 2.14 -20.47
CA SER A 34 5.37 3.02 -20.11
C SER A 34 5.64 3.68 -18.76
N THR A 35 5.31 4.95 -18.64
CA THR A 35 5.44 5.70 -17.39
C THR A 35 4.25 6.61 -17.14
N ILE A 36 3.90 6.79 -15.88
CA ILE A 36 2.99 7.85 -15.43
C ILE A 36 3.59 8.54 -14.21
N GLN A 37 3.57 9.86 -14.21
CA GLN A 37 4.02 10.68 -13.09
C GLN A 37 2.84 11.39 -12.46
N ILE A 38 2.73 11.28 -11.15
CA ILE A 38 1.63 11.80 -10.35
C ILE A 38 2.20 12.78 -9.32
N SER A 39 1.60 13.96 -9.24
CA SER A 39 2.05 15.01 -8.33
C SER A 39 1.88 14.58 -6.88
N ARG A 40 2.89 14.84 -6.06
CA ARG A 40 2.80 14.70 -4.60
C ARG A 40 1.78 15.64 -3.98
N ASP A 41 1.41 16.71 -4.68
CA ASP A 41 0.44 17.71 -4.21
C ASP A 41 -1.01 17.27 -4.49
N SER A 42 -1.22 16.08 -5.09
CA SER A 42 -2.55 15.50 -5.31
C SER A 42 -3.38 15.48 -4.02
N TYR A 43 -2.77 15.00 -2.92
CA TYR A 43 -3.25 15.16 -1.55
C TYR A 43 -2.14 14.76 -0.56
N PRO A 44 -2.20 15.20 0.71
CA PRO A 44 -1.19 14.85 1.72
C PRO A 44 -1.11 13.34 1.96
N GLY A 45 0.10 12.76 1.88
CA GLY A 45 0.30 11.33 2.11
C GLY A 45 -0.05 10.44 0.91
N VAL A 46 -0.15 11.01 -0.30
CA VAL A 46 -0.38 10.23 -1.53
C VAL A 46 0.77 9.28 -1.86
N GLU A 47 1.99 9.59 -1.45
CA GLU A 47 3.21 8.86 -1.77
C GLU A 47 3.15 7.36 -1.39
N PRO A 48 2.88 6.98 -0.13
CA PRO A 48 2.77 5.56 0.27
C PRO A 48 1.63 4.82 -0.46
N HIS A 49 0.54 5.51 -0.81
CA HIS A 49 -0.57 4.91 -1.56
C HIS A 49 -0.16 4.55 -2.98
N LEU A 50 0.57 5.44 -3.65
CA LEU A 50 1.07 5.20 -5.00
C LEU A 50 2.13 4.10 -5.03
N VAL A 51 3.00 4.01 -4.01
CA VAL A 51 3.94 2.89 -3.86
C VAL A 51 3.17 1.58 -3.71
N THR A 52 2.16 1.54 -2.83
CA THR A 52 1.33 0.35 -2.62
C THR A 52 0.56 -0.06 -3.87
N ILE A 53 -0.02 0.91 -4.59
CA ILE A 53 -0.68 0.66 -5.89
C ILE A 53 0.32 0.09 -6.90
N ALA A 54 1.53 0.66 -6.96
CA ALA A 54 2.56 0.21 -7.89
C ALA A 54 2.97 -1.24 -7.60
N ASP A 55 3.24 -1.58 -6.35
CA ASP A 55 3.67 -2.93 -5.97
C ASP A 55 2.57 -3.96 -6.25
N ILE A 56 1.30 -3.67 -5.93
CA ILE A 56 0.16 -4.55 -6.26
C ILE A 56 -0.02 -4.67 -7.79
N ALA A 57 0.16 -3.57 -8.52
CA ALA A 57 0.08 -3.56 -9.98
C ALA A 57 1.30 -4.16 -10.66
N ARG A 58 2.37 -4.48 -9.92
CA ARG A 58 3.69 -4.86 -10.43
C ARG A 58 4.29 -3.79 -11.37
N TRP A 59 4.23 -2.54 -10.93
CA TRP A 59 4.95 -1.40 -11.50
C TRP A 59 6.05 -0.96 -10.54
N PHE A 60 7.09 -0.33 -11.07
CA PHE A 60 8.18 0.21 -10.25
C PHE A 60 7.88 1.66 -9.86
N PRO A 61 7.71 1.97 -8.56
CA PRO A 61 7.61 3.35 -8.10
C PRO A 61 9.00 4.00 -8.03
N GLU A 62 9.09 5.27 -8.41
CA GLU A 62 10.28 6.12 -8.32
C GLU A 62 9.87 7.52 -7.87
N LEU A 63 10.55 8.08 -6.87
CA LEU A 63 10.46 9.52 -6.60
C LEU A 63 11.34 10.30 -7.56
N THR A 64 10.74 11.30 -8.18
CA THR A 64 11.44 12.26 -9.00
C THR A 64 12.14 13.32 -8.14
N SER A 65 13.02 14.11 -8.76
CA SER A 65 13.71 15.21 -8.08
C SER A 65 12.77 16.33 -7.59
N SER A 66 11.55 16.45 -8.15
CA SER A 66 10.50 17.34 -7.65
C SER A 66 9.72 16.77 -6.46
N GLY A 67 9.95 15.50 -6.13
CA GLY A 67 9.19 14.78 -5.11
C GLY A 67 7.88 14.16 -5.63
N ASP A 68 7.59 14.23 -6.93
CA ASP A 68 6.47 13.51 -7.54
C ASP A 68 6.77 12.02 -7.65
N ILE A 69 5.72 11.19 -7.70
CA ILE A 69 5.84 9.74 -7.86
C ILE A 69 5.69 9.38 -9.34
N ARG A 70 6.72 8.75 -9.90
CA ARG A 70 6.70 8.14 -11.23
C ARG A 70 6.54 6.63 -11.10
N LEU A 71 5.52 6.09 -11.74
CA LEU A 71 5.32 4.65 -11.88
C LEU A 71 5.86 4.23 -13.25
N LYS A 72 6.76 3.24 -13.27
CA LYS A 72 7.34 2.69 -14.49
C LYS A 72 6.89 1.25 -14.68
N GLN A 73 6.42 0.93 -15.88
CA GLN A 73 6.14 -0.44 -16.25
C GLN A 73 7.45 -1.25 -16.27
N PRO A 74 7.46 -2.52 -15.83
CA PRO A 74 8.59 -3.41 -16.04
C PRO A 74 8.91 -3.56 -17.53
N GLN A 75 10.20 -3.60 -17.88
CA GLN A 75 10.61 -3.81 -19.27
C GLN A 75 10.38 -5.29 -19.65
N PRO A 76 9.59 -5.58 -20.69
CA PRO A 76 9.49 -6.94 -21.20
C PRO A 76 10.83 -7.36 -21.82
N ASP A 77 11.20 -8.64 -21.65
CA ASP A 77 12.40 -9.20 -22.25
C ASP A 77 12.25 -9.14 -23.78
N VAL A 78 13.06 -8.31 -24.42
CA VAL A 78 13.05 -7.96 -25.85
C VAL A 78 13.25 -9.20 -26.75
N SER A 79 13.71 -10.31 -26.17
CA SER A 79 13.89 -11.59 -26.88
C SER A 79 12.59 -12.35 -27.15
N ASN A 80 11.51 -12.04 -26.43
CA ASN A 80 10.15 -12.45 -26.78
C ASN A 80 9.42 -11.23 -27.39
N CYS A 81 9.18 -11.27 -28.71
CA CYS A 81 8.24 -10.36 -29.37
C CYS A 81 6.83 -10.61 -28.82
N GLU A 82 6.56 -10.05 -27.65
CA GLU A 82 5.31 -10.18 -26.93
C GLU A 82 4.48 -8.90 -27.13
N SER A 83 3.24 -9.09 -27.57
CA SER A 83 2.42 -8.14 -28.32
C SER A 83 2.03 -6.89 -27.53
N LEU A 84 1.54 -5.86 -28.23
CA LEU A 84 0.82 -4.70 -27.67
C LEU A 84 -0.21 -5.09 -26.58
N ASP A 85 -0.72 -6.31 -26.60
CA ASP A 85 -1.66 -6.84 -25.61
C ASP A 85 -1.06 -6.90 -24.20
N ILE A 86 0.22 -7.21 -24.05
CA ILE A 86 0.88 -7.26 -22.74
C ILE A 86 1.05 -5.85 -22.16
N TYR A 87 1.44 -4.87 -23.00
CA TYR A 87 1.47 -3.47 -22.59
C TYR A 87 0.10 -2.99 -22.10
N ARG A 88 -0.96 -3.35 -22.84
CA ARG A 88 -2.34 -3.06 -22.42
C ARG A 88 -2.68 -3.73 -21.09
N GLN A 89 -2.31 -4.99 -20.89
CA GLN A 89 -2.57 -5.71 -19.63
C GLN A 89 -1.93 -5.03 -18.42
N TYR A 90 -0.70 -4.51 -18.54
CA TYR A 90 -0.06 -3.76 -17.44
C TYR A 90 -0.82 -2.48 -17.09
N TRP A 91 -1.32 -1.76 -18.09
CA TRP A 91 -2.16 -0.58 -17.87
C TRP A 91 -3.50 -0.95 -17.25
N GLU A 92 -4.18 -1.98 -17.77
CA GLU A 92 -5.44 -2.47 -17.21
C GLU A 92 -5.28 -2.89 -15.74
N GLN A 93 -4.19 -3.57 -15.40
CA GLN A 93 -3.86 -3.93 -14.03
C GLN A 93 -3.64 -2.68 -13.17
N LEU A 94 -2.82 -1.72 -13.62
CA LEU A 94 -2.57 -0.49 -12.88
C LEU A 94 -3.86 0.30 -12.63
N LEU A 95 -4.69 0.49 -13.65
CA LEU A 95 -5.96 1.21 -13.55
C LEU A 95 -6.92 0.50 -12.59
N SER A 96 -7.06 -0.82 -12.72
CA SER A 96 -7.91 -1.65 -11.85
C SER A 96 -7.48 -1.58 -10.40
N VAL A 97 -6.19 -1.75 -10.11
CA VAL A 97 -5.62 -1.65 -8.76
C VAL A 97 -5.78 -0.25 -8.19
N THR A 98 -5.54 0.78 -9.01
CA THR A 98 -5.73 2.17 -8.60
C THR A 98 -7.19 2.42 -8.19
N ASP A 99 -8.17 1.96 -8.98
CA ASP A 99 -9.59 2.11 -8.63
C ASP A 99 -9.93 1.45 -7.29
N ILE A 100 -9.45 0.22 -7.08
CA ILE A 100 -9.66 -0.55 -5.84
C ILE A 100 -9.08 0.19 -4.63
N ILE A 101 -7.79 0.52 -4.66
CA ILE A 101 -7.10 1.13 -3.51
C ILE A 101 -7.64 2.53 -3.24
N MET A 102 -7.87 3.34 -4.28
CA MET A 102 -8.46 4.66 -4.11
C MET A 102 -9.90 4.57 -3.61
N GLY A 103 -10.64 3.52 -3.96
CA GLY A 103 -11.94 3.18 -3.38
C GLY A 103 -11.88 2.98 -1.87
N PHE A 104 -10.90 2.22 -1.37
CA PHE A 104 -10.68 2.04 0.07
C PHE A 104 -10.26 3.33 0.77
N LEU A 105 -9.47 4.18 0.11
CA LEU A 105 -9.02 5.47 0.63
C LEU A 105 -10.06 6.60 0.51
N LYS A 106 -11.31 6.30 0.16
CA LYS A 106 -12.35 7.31 -0.02
C LYS A 106 -12.65 8.10 1.26
N GLU A 107 -12.74 7.42 2.41
CA GLU A 107 -13.02 8.11 3.68
C GLU A 107 -11.86 9.02 4.07
N TYR A 108 -10.63 8.51 3.99
CA TYR A 108 -9.41 9.29 4.20
C TYR A 108 -9.38 10.57 3.36
N ARG A 109 -9.64 10.49 2.05
CA ARG A 109 -9.71 11.67 1.18
C ARG A 109 -10.86 12.62 1.53
N THR A 110 -11.99 12.08 2.00
CA THR A 110 -13.13 12.89 2.44
C THR A 110 -12.77 13.71 3.67
N ARG A 111 -11.97 13.17 4.61
CA ARG A 111 -11.47 13.91 5.78
C ARG A 111 -10.62 15.12 5.39
N PHE A 112 -9.81 15.02 4.34
CA PHE A 112 -9.06 16.18 3.83
C PHE A 112 -9.93 17.29 3.29
N SER A 113 -11.01 16.95 2.59
CA SER A 113 -11.96 17.97 2.14
C SER A 113 -12.63 18.72 3.29
N ARG A 114 -12.56 18.17 4.52
CA ARG A 114 -13.03 18.79 5.77
C ARG A 114 -11.94 19.54 6.54
N GLY A 115 -10.69 19.52 6.05
CA GLY A 115 -9.53 20.18 6.68
C GLY A 115 -8.83 19.33 7.75
N GLU A 116 -9.10 18.02 7.82
CA GLU A 116 -8.41 17.10 8.71
C GLU A 116 -7.14 16.57 8.04
N TYR A 117 -6.00 17.20 8.30
CA TYR A 117 -4.72 16.85 7.69
C TYR A 117 -3.98 15.76 8.50
N PRO A 118 -3.18 14.90 7.83
CA PRO A 118 -2.43 13.88 8.54
C PRO A 118 -1.31 14.56 9.33
N THR A 119 -1.10 14.11 10.57
CA THR A 119 -0.05 14.66 11.45
C THR A 119 1.33 14.08 11.15
N THR A 120 1.37 12.96 10.44
CA THR A 120 2.59 12.26 10.07
C THR A 120 2.60 12.05 8.57
N SER A 121 3.73 12.36 7.93
CA SER A 121 4.00 12.00 6.55
C SER A 121 4.90 10.77 6.52
N TRP A 122 4.66 9.87 5.56
CA TRP A 122 5.63 8.84 5.25
C TRP A 122 6.94 9.50 4.80
N ALA A 123 8.03 9.24 5.53
CA ALA A 123 9.29 9.97 5.45
C ALA A 123 10.42 9.17 4.77
N HIS A 124 10.11 8.01 4.18
CA HIS A 124 11.12 7.15 3.58
C HIS A 124 11.28 7.47 2.10
N TYR A 125 12.26 8.30 1.75
CA TYR A 125 12.93 8.22 0.44
C TYR A 125 14.26 9.01 0.31
N PHE A 126 15.04 9.08 1.39
CA PHE A 126 16.48 9.01 1.21
C PHE A 126 16.84 7.52 1.17
N MET A 127 17.04 6.93 -0.02
CA MET A 127 17.64 5.59 -0.14
C MET A 127 18.97 5.48 0.64
N ASN A 128 19.58 6.61 0.95
CA ASN A 128 20.83 6.72 1.70
C ASN A 128 20.66 6.68 3.23
N TRP A 129 19.44 6.71 3.78
CA TRP A 129 19.26 6.90 5.23
C TRP A 129 19.21 5.62 6.07
N THR A 130 19.15 4.41 5.47
CA THR A 130 19.17 3.18 6.29
C THR A 130 19.81 1.94 5.65
N HIS A 131 20.61 2.06 4.58
CA HIS A 131 21.39 0.88 4.14
C HIS A 131 22.42 0.42 5.19
N GLU A 132 22.97 1.35 5.99
CA GLU A 132 23.96 1.03 7.02
C GLU A 132 23.36 0.41 8.30
N THR A 133 22.03 0.49 8.50
CA THR A 133 21.32 -0.11 9.65
C THR A 133 20.43 -1.30 9.26
N TRP A 134 20.13 -1.47 7.97
CA TRP A 134 19.39 -2.61 7.41
C TRP A 134 20.24 -3.86 7.19
N ASP A 135 21.54 -3.80 7.48
CA ASP A 135 22.42 -4.98 7.57
C ASP A 135 22.04 -5.91 8.77
N SER A 136 20.91 -5.65 9.42
CA SER A 136 20.26 -6.59 10.32
C SER A 136 19.65 -7.74 9.52
N ARG A 137 20.03 -8.97 9.87
CA ARG A 137 19.41 -10.19 9.33
C ARG A 137 17.89 -10.07 9.36
N ARG A 138 17.25 -10.48 8.26
CA ARG A 138 15.81 -10.69 8.18
C ARG A 138 15.31 -11.37 9.45
N LEU A 139 14.28 -10.80 10.07
CA LEU A 139 13.69 -11.40 11.25
C LEU A 139 12.74 -12.52 10.83
N GLU A 140 13.05 -13.73 11.26
CA GLU A 140 12.10 -14.84 11.15
C GLU A 140 10.99 -14.66 12.20
N PRO A 141 9.72 -14.62 11.81
CA PRO A 141 8.62 -14.39 12.75
C PRO A 141 8.47 -15.55 13.73
N ALA A 142 8.37 -15.21 15.02
CA ALA A 142 8.10 -16.20 16.06
C ALA A 142 6.65 -16.69 15.97
N PRO A 143 6.37 -18.00 16.15
CA PRO A 143 5.02 -18.53 16.15
C PRO A 143 4.13 -17.79 17.15
N ILE A 144 2.97 -17.31 16.71
CA ILE A 144 2.12 -16.43 17.53
C ILE A 144 1.72 -17.05 18.87
N ASP A 145 1.47 -18.36 18.90
CA ASP A 145 1.12 -19.08 20.13
C ASP A 145 2.19 -19.03 21.21
N SER A 146 3.45 -18.74 20.85
CA SER A 146 4.54 -18.60 21.81
C SER A 146 4.51 -17.30 22.63
N TRP A 147 3.81 -16.26 22.15
CA TRP A 147 3.84 -14.93 22.77
C TRP A 147 2.49 -14.23 22.90
N ILE A 148 1.43 -14.71 22.25
CA ILE A 148 0.09 -14.10 22.30
C ILE A 148 -0.50 -13.97 23.72
N CYS A 149 -0.03 -14.78 24.67
CA CYS A 149 -0.44 -14.67 26.07
C CYS A 149 0.05 -13.38 26.77
N TYR A 150 1.07 -12.71 26.21
CA TYR A 150 1.56 -11.41 26.69
C TYR A 150 0.79 -10.21 26.11
N VAL A 151 -0.08 -10.44 25.12
CA VAL A 151 -0.95 -9.42 24.54
C VAL A 151 -2.19 -9.22 25.40
N ASP A 152 -2.67 -7.98 25.45
CA ASP A 152 -3.92 -7.58 26.10
C ASP A 152 -5.10 -8.48 25.64
N PRO A 153 -5.80 -9.16 26.58
CA PRO A 153 -6.83 -10.14 26.25
C PRO A 153 -7.88 -9.68 25.23
N SER A 154 -8.31 -8.42 25.30
CA SER A 154 -9.36 -7.87 24.42
C SER A 154 -8.98 -7.81 22.93
N ILE A 155 -7.68 -7.69 22.61
CA ILE A 155 -7.18 -7.54 21.22
C ILE A 155 -6.44 -8.77 20.70
N ARG A 156 -6.32 -9.84 21.50
CA ARG A 156 -5.67 -11.09 21.04
C ARG A 156 -6.24 -11.64 19.73
N PRO A 157 -7.56 -11.64 19.48
CA PRO A 157 -8.10 -12.07 18.20
C PRO A 157 -7.61 -11.20 17.03
N HIS A 158 -7.58 -9.88 17.22
CA HIS A 158 -7.08 -8.94 16.20
C HIS A 158 -5.59 -9.14 15.93
N ILE A 159 -4.76 -9.26 16.97
CA ILE A 159 -3.32 -9.51 16.81
C ILE A 159 -3.05 -10.84 16.12
N ARG A 160 -3.82 -11.90 16.44
CA ARG A 160 -3.74 -13.18 15.72
C ARG A 160 -3.99 -13.00 14.24
N GLU A 161 -5.07 -12.34 13.90
CA GLU A 161 -5.46 -12.15 12.53
C GLU A 161 -4.47 -11.29 11.74
N LEU A 162 -3.93 -10.21 12.31
CA LEU A 162 -2.87 -9.41 11.67
C LEU A 162 -1.67 -10.29 11.28
N ASN A 163 -1.21 -11.17 12.19
CA ASN A 163 -0.07 -12.05 11.93
C ASN A 163 -0.42 -13.17 10.94
N GLU A 164 -1.67 -13.66 10.91
CA GLU A 164 -2.15 -14.61 9.91
C GLU A 164 -2.12 -14.01 8.49
N PHE A 165 -2.33 -12.69 8.35
CA PHE A 165 -2.13 -11.94 7.11
C PHE A 165 -0.66 -11.58 6.81
N GLY A 166 0.28 -12.09 7.61
CA GLY A 166 1.71 -11.84 7.42
C GLY A 166 2.19 -10.49 7.97
N LEU A 167 1.37 -9.75 8.73
CA LEU A 167 1.84 -8.53 9.40
C LEU A 167 2.45 -8.88 10.76
N ILE A 168 3.78 -8.83 10.87
CA ILE A 168 4.48 -9.19 12.11
C ILE A 168 4.35 -8.07 13.13
N THR A 169 3.55 -8.31 14.16
CA THR A 169 3.35 -7.36 15.26
C THR A 169 4.42 -7.54 16.34
N ARG A 170 4.92 -6.43 16.88
CA ARG A 170 5.98 -6.44 17.89
C ARG A 170 5.51 -5.97 19.27
N GLU A 171 4.71 -4.92 19.31
CA GLU A 171 4.19 -4.30 20.52
C GLU A 171 2.76 -3.84 20.25
N SER A 172 1.90 -3.87 21.27
CA SER A 172 0.53 -3.36 21.16
C SER A 172 -0.02 -2.97 22.52
N CYS A 173 -0.99 -2.07 22.51
CA CYS A 173 -1.83 -1.81 23.66
C CYS A 173 -3.28 -1.67 23.18
N SER A 174 -4.20 -2.36 23.87
CA SER A 174 -5.61 -2.30 23.55
C SER A 174 -6.22 -0.93 23.85
N GLY A 175 -5.68 -0.25 24.87
CA GLY A 175 -6.23 0.93 25.52
C GLY A 175 -7.57 0.69 26.23
N HIS A 176 -7.98 -0.57 26.42
CA HIS A 176 -9.13 -0.92 27.23
C HIS A 176 -8.80 -0.84 28.73
N PRO A 177 -9.63 -0.16 29.55
CA PRO A 177 -9.45 -0.15 31.01
C PRO A 177 -9.51 -1.55 31.65
N ASP A 178 -10.27 -2.46 31.05
CA ASP A 178 -10.47 -3.84 31.53
C ASP A 178 -9.16 -4.66 31.50
N ASP A 179 -8.26 -4.38 30.54
CA ASP A 179 -6.97 -5.08 30.44
C ASP A 179 -5.92 -4.49 31.39
N HIS A 180 -6.12 -3.23 31.82
CA HIS A 180 -5.18 -2.48 32.64
C HIS A 180 -5.82 -1.87 33.89
N PRO A 181 -6.51 -2.63 34.77
CA PRO A 181 -7.30 -2.07 35.88
C PRO A 181 -6.45 -1.33 36.93
N ALA A 182 -5.13 -1.57 36.95
CA ALA A 182 -4.20 -0.98 37.91
C ALA A 182 -3.48 0.29 37.40
N ARG A 183 -3.74 0.73 36.16
CA ARG A 183 -3.12 1.94 35.57
C ARG A 183 -4.10 2.62 34.62
N GLU A 184 -3.86 3.89 34.32
CA GLU A 184 -4.54 4.49 33.17
C GLU A 184 -4.10 3.74 31.90
N PRO A 185 -5.04 3.31 31.03
CA PRO A 185 -4.68 2.62 29.82
C PRO A 185 -3.82 3.54 28.94
N PHE A 186 -2.78 2.98 28.33
CA PHE A 186 -2.10 3.70 27.26
C PHE A 186 -3.08 3.92 26.12
N TRP A 187 -2.77 4.92 25.31
CA TRP A 187 -3.51 5.14 24.07
C TRP A 187 -3.44 3.88 23.20
N PRO A 188 -4.54 3.43 22.55
CA PRO A 188 -4.52 2.23 21.73
C PRO A 188 -3.53 2.33 20.57
N TYR A 189 -2.69 1.30 20.40
CA TYR A 189 -1.73 1.22 19.29
C TYR A 189 -1.33 -0.23 18.95
N VAL A 190 -0.76 -0.41 17.76
CA VAL A 190 -0.02 -1.61 17.35
C VAL A 190 1.24 -1.22 16.59
N MET A 191 2.35 -1.87 16.89
CA MET A 191 3.63 -1.71 16.21
C MET A 191 3.95 -2.93 15.35
N PHE A 192 4.43 -2.67 14.14
CA PHE A 192 4.84 -3.66 13.16
C PHE A 192 6.35 -3.64 12.97
N GLU A 193 6.91 -4.82 12.71
CA GLU A 193 8.34 -5.03 12.49
C GLU A 193 8.68 -5.00 10.98
N GLU A 194 9.28 -3.90 10.51
CA GLU A 194 9.65 -3.75 9.08
C GLU A 194 10.75 -4.72 8.65
N ARG A 195 11.59 -5.21 9.58
CA ARG A 195 12.67 -6.17 9.25
C ARG A 195 12.15 -7.54 8.79
N ALA A 196 10.87 -7.82 9.00
CA ALA A 196 10.23 -9.01 8.42
C ALA A 196 10.06 -8.85 6.90
N TYR A 197 9.79 -7.63 6.43
CA TYR A 197 9.51 -7.28 5.03
C TYR A 197 10.07 -5.88 4.69
N PRO A 198 11.30 -5.80 4.16
CA PRO A 198 11.91 -4.54 3.74
C PRO A 198 11.03 -3.71 2.81
N GLY A 199 10.70 -2.49 3.21
CA GLY A 199 9.86 -1.55 2.43
C GLY A 199 8.36 -1.60 2.75
N ILE A 200 7.92 -2.46 3.68
CA ILE A 200 6.50 -2.61 4.03
C ILE A 200 5.90 -1.34 4.65
N SER A 201 6.72 -0.38 5.07
CA SER A 201 6.25 0.87 5.67
C SER A 201 5.27 1.64 4.78
N ALA A 202 5.45 1.67 3.45
CA ALA A 202 4.47 2.30 2.55
C ALA A 202 3.09 1.62 2.62
N HIS A 203 3.08 0.29 2.69
CA HIS A 203 1.87 -0.52 2.79
C HIS A 203 1.19 -0.35 4.15
N LEU A 204 1.97 -0.22 5.22
CA LEU A 204 1.45 0.02 6.57
C LEU A 204 0.85 1.42 6.71
N PHE A 205 1.45 2.44 6.08
CA PHE A 205 0.85 3.78 6.01
C PHE A 205 -0.47 3.74 5.22
N THR A 206 -0.49 3.04 4.08
CA THR A 206 -1.71 2.84 3.29
C THR A 206 -2.80 2.13 4.10
N LEU A 207 -2.43 1.06 4.83
CA LEU A 207 -3.33 0.33 5.71
C LEU A 207 -3.90 1.22 6.81
N ALA A 208 -3.06 2.06 7.43
CA ALA A 208 -3.48 2.99 8.46
C ALA A 208 -4.54 3.95 7.94
N ASP A 209 -4.29 4.56 6.78
CA ASP A 209 -5.18 5.53 6.17
C ASP A 209 -6.51 4.87 5.73
N MET A 210 -6.46 3.64 5.19
CA MET A 210 -7.66 2.81 4.95
C MET A 210 -8.43 2.51 6.25
N ALA A 211 -7.73 2.29 7.36
CA ALA A 211 -8.32 1.95 8.64
C ALA A 211 -8.74 3.18 9.47
N CYS A 212 -8.43 4.41 9.02
CA CYS A 212 -8.54 5.65 9.80
C CYS A 212 -7.67 5.68 11.06
N TRP A 213 -6.56 4.94 11.08
CA TRP A 213 -5.52 4.99 12.10
C TRP A 213 -4.46 6.03 11.70
N ILE A 214 -3.70 6.52 12.67
CA ILE A 214 -2.58 7.44 12.47
C ILE A 214 -1.28 6.63 12.41
N PRO A 215 -0.59 6.56 11.25
CA PRO A 215 0.71 5.93 11.18
C PRO A 215 1.80 6.85 11.75
N THR A 216 2.80 6.24 12.39
CA THR A 216 4.02 6.91 12.81
C THR A 216 5.20 5.96 12.78
N TYR A 217 6.41 6.50 12.65
CA TYR A 217 7.62 5.72 12.90
C TYR A 217 7.79 5.51 14.39
N GLY A 218 8.05 4.26 14.77
CA GLY A 218 8.36 3.87 16.14
C GLY A 218 9.71 4.40 16.59
N ARG A 219 9.99 4.27 17.90
CA ARG A 219 11.20 4.82 18.55
C ARG A 219 12.52 4.25 18.04
N HIS A 220 12.48 3.14 17.30
CA HIS A 220 13.67 2.48 16.79
C HIS A 220 13.93 2.72 15.28
N GLY A 221 13.09 3.50 14.60
CA GLY A 221 13.32 3.90 13.19
C GLY A 221 13.13 2.79 12.15
N PHE A 222 12.78 1.57 12.55
CA PHE A 222 12.43 0.43 11.69
C PHE A 222 11.10 -0.23 12.08
N ASP A 223 10.34 0.41 12.97
CA ASP A 223 8.99 -0.04 13.32
C ASP A 223 7.99 1.00 12.80
N VAL A 224 6.85 0.56 12.28
CA VAL A 224 5.70 1.45 12.04
C VAL A 224 4.68 1.18 13.13
N SER A 225 4.30 2.23 13.86
CA SER A 225 3.19 2.20 14.82
C SER A 225 1.95 2.76 14.17
N LEU A 226 0.82 2.10 14.37
CA LEU A 226 -0.50 2.64 14.07
C LEU A 226 -1.18 2.96 15.39
N GLU A 227 -1.71 4.17 15.51
CA GLU A 227 -2.45 4.62 16.69
C GLU A 227 -3.87 5.08 16.34
N ILE A 228 -4.81 4.97 17.27
CA ILE A 228 -6.12 5.62 17.11
C ILE A 228 -5.93 7.15 17.14
N PRO A 229 -6.70 7.96 16.37
CA PRO A 229 -6.59 9.43 16.42
C PRO A 229 -6.87 10.00 17.82
N ARG A 230 -6.07 10.99 18.26
CA ARG A 230 -6.07 11.54 19.63
C ARG A 230 -7.33 12.34 20.00
N ASP A 231 -8.08 12.77 19.00
CA ASP A 231 -9.34 13.50 19.10
C ASP A 231 -10.56 12.58 19.27
N VAL A 232 -10.38 11.26 19.21
CA VAL A 232 -11.43 10.27 19.43
C VAL A 232 -11.65 10.04 20.93
N GLU A 233 -12.92 10.01 21.34
CA GLU A 233 -13.29 9.59 22.69
C GLU A 233 -13.08 8.07 22.86
N LEU A 234 -12.22 7.70 23.82
CA LEU A 234 -11.87 6.30 24.11
C LEU A 234 -12.95 5.55 24.90
N THR A 235 -14.14 5.42 24.32
CA THR A 235 -15.16 4.51 24.82
C THR A 235 -14.87 3.07 24.36
N ARG A 236 -15.36 2.08 25.11
CA ARG A 236 -15.21 0.65 24.74
C ARG A 236 -15.67 0.38 23.30
N GLY A 237 -16.83 0.93 22.91
CA GLY A 237 -17.38 0.75 21.57
C GLY A 237 -16.52 1.38 20.48
N ASN A 238 -15.95 2.56 20.72
CA ASN A 238 -15.08 3.22 19.75
C ASN A 238 -13.77 2.44 19.57
N ILE A 239 -13.10 2.06 20.67
CA ILE A 239 -11.86 1.28 20.62
C ILE A 239 -12.07 -0.01 19.82
N GLU A 240 -13.13 -0.77 20.14
CA GLU A 240 -13.46 -2.00 19.44
C GLU A 240 -13.75 -1.76 17.96
N SER A 241 -14.47 -0.68 17.61
CA SER A 241 -14.73 -0.29 16.22
C SER A 241 -13.44 -0.03 15.45
N TYR A 242 -12.47 0.68 16.02
CA TYR A 242 -11.20 0.97 15.36
C TYR A 242 -10.35 -0.28 15.13
N TRP A 243 -10.28 -1.18 16.12
CA TRP A 243 -9.60 -2.48 15.96
C TRP A 243 -10.27 -3.33 14.88
N ASN A 244 -11.60 -3.39 14.87
CA ASN A 244 -12.36 -4.10 13.84
C ASN A 244 -12.16 -3.48 12.45
N GLN A 245 -12.06 -2.16 12.36
CA GLN A 245 -11.77 -1.46 11.11
C GLN A 245 -10.37 -1.78 10.60
N LEU A 246 -9.35 -1.79 11.48
CA LEU A 246 -7.99 -2.19 11.11
C LEU A 246 -7.95 -3.61 10.53
N ILE A 247 -8.64 -4.56 11.16
CA ILE A 247 -8.75 -5.93 10.64
C ILE A 247 -9.51 -5.97 9.32
N SER A 248 -10.62 -5.24 9.19
CA SER A 248 -11.38 -5.17 7.94
C SER A 248 -10.51 -4.63 6.79
N SER A 249 -9.74 -3.56 7.03
CA SER A 249 -8.83 -2.99 6.04
C SER A 249 -7.66 -3.94 5.74
N THR A 250 -7.18 -4.70 6.73
CA THR A 250 -6.16 -5.74 6.54
C THR A 250 -6.67 -6.84 5.60
N ARG A 251 -7.89 -7.35 5.83
CA ARG A 251 -8.54 -8.35 4.95
C ARG A 251 -8.72 -7.88 3.51
N GLN A 252 -8.80 -6.57 3.30
CA GLN A 252 -8.94 -5.97 1.98
C GLN A 252 -7.58 -5.78 1.28
N LEU A 253 -6.59 -5.26 2.01
CA LEU A 253 -5.29 -4.88 1.45
C LEU A 253 -4.33 -6.07 1.32
N MET A 254 -4.20 -6.87 2.37
CA MET A 254 -3.13 -7.87 2.46
C MET A 254 -3.20 -8.97 1.39
N PRO A 255 -4.40 -9.46 0.98
CA PRO A 255 -4.48 -10.39 -0.15
C PRO A 255 -3.97 -9.81 -1.47
N LEU A 256 -4.00 -8.49 -1.66
CA LEU A 256 -3.46 -7.84 -2.85
C LEU A 256 -1.92 -7.76 -2.82
N LEU A 257 -1.32 -7.85 -1.62
CA LEU A 257 0.12 -7.79 -1.37
C LEU A 257 0.76 -9.18 -1.15
N GLU A 258 0.04 -10.28 -1.37
CA GLU A 258 0.52 -11.64 -1.09
C GLU A 258 1.85 -11.94 -1.80
N ASP A 259 1.99 -11.52 -3.06
CA ASP A 259 3.23 -11.70 -3.83
C ASP A 259 4.40 -10.91 -3.25
N TYR A 260 4.16 -9.68 -2.78
CA TYR A 260 5.17 -8.84 -2.15
C TYR A 260 5.68 -9.46 -0.85
N ILE A 261 4.77 -9.94 0.00
CA ILE A 261 5.07 -10.55 1.31
C ILE A 261 5.82 -11.88 1.10
N SER A 262 5.35 -12.72 0.18
CA SER A 262 5.94 -14.04 -0.06
C SER A 262 7.36 -13.97 -0.64
N THR A 263 7.68 -12.91 -1.40
CA THR A 263 9.00 -12.69 -2.02
C THR A 263 9.91 -11.76 -1.23
N SER A 264 9.59 -11.49 0.04
CA SER A 264 10.45 -10.72 0.97
C SER A 264 10.80 -9.29 0.57
N GLY A 265 10.06 -8.67 -0.36
CA GLY A 265 10.25 -7.28 -0.82
C GLY A 265 11.53 -7.02 -1.64
N VAL A 266 12.70 -7.51 -1.19
CA VAL A 266 13.98 -7.35 -1.91
C VAL A 266 14.05 -8.24 -3.14
N ASP A 267 13.63 -9.50 -3.01
CA ASP A 267 13.54 -10.40 -4.16
C ASP A 267 12.33 -10.05 -5.03
N PHE A 268 11.32 -9.34 -4.51
CA PHE A 268 10.16 -8.88 -5.28
C PHE A 268 10.58 -8.02 -6.47
N TYR A 269 11.33 -6.94 -6.23
CA TYR A 269 11.80 -6.05 -7.30
C TYR A 269 12.81 -6.74 -8.25
N THR A 270 13.60 -7.68 -7.72
CA THR A 270 14.51 -8.50 -8.53
C THR A 270 13.72 -9.44 -9.45
N ASN A 271 12.64 -10.07 -8.95
CA ASN A 271 11.78 -10.99 -9.69
C ASN A 271 10.85 -10.29 -10.68
N MET A 272 10.41 -9.06 -10.38
CA MET A 272 9.65 -8.22 -11.33
C MET A 272 10.42 -7.93 -12.62
N SER A 273 11.75 -8.05 -12.59
CA SER A 273 12.61 -7.93 -13.77
C SER A 273 12.66 -9.21 -14.62
N ASN A 274 11.96 -10.29 -14.23
CA ASN A 274 11.93 -11.57 -14.94
C ASN A 274 10.48 -11.94 -15.36
N PRO A 275 10.11 -11.72 -16.64
CA PRO A 275 8.73 -11.92 -17.13
C PRO A 275 8.21 -13.37 -17.02
N SER A 276 9.11 -14.36 -16.96
CA SER A 276 8.74 -15.79 -16.94
C SER A 276 8.01 -16.24 -15.66
N LEU A 277 7.99 -15.40 -14.62
CA LEU A 277 7.32 -15.65 -13.34
C LEU A 277 5.91 -15.03 -13.27
N PHE A 278 5.42 -14.43 -14.36
CA PHE A 278 4.12 -13.79 -14.40
C PHE A 278 2.97 -14.80 -14.29
N ARG A 279 2.43 -14.97 -13.09
CA ARG A 279 1.08 -15.51 -12.88
C ARG A 279 0.18 -14.39 -12.39
N MET A 280 -0.92 -14.13 -13.09
CA MET A 280 -1.97 -13.26 -12.56
C MET A 280 -2.65 -13.96 -11.37
N PRO A 281 -2.99 -13.23 -10.29
CA PRO A 281 -3.80 -13.78 -9.21
C PRO A 281 -5.14 -14.25 -9.78
N ALA A 282 -5.59 -15.45 -9.40
CA ALA A 282 -6.83 -16.06 -9.91
C ALA A 282 -8.10 -15.25 -9.59
N ASN A 283 -8.01 -14.25 -8.71
CA ASN A 283 -9.12 -13.40 -8.29
C ASN A 283 -9.36 -12.18 -9.20
N PHE A 284 -8.49 -11.93 -10.19
CA PHE A 284 -8.73 -10.93 -11.24
C PHE A 284 -9.55 -11.54 -12.38
N GLN A 285 -10.82 -11.89 -12.12
CA GLN A 285 -11.78 -12.02 -13.22
C GLN A 285 -12.35 -10.64 -13.51
N CYS A 286 -11.93 -10.09 -14.65
CA CYS A 286 -12.53 -8.89 -15.25
C CYS A 286 -14.06 -8.95 -15.13
N LYS A 287 -14.64 -8.01 -14.39
CA LYS A 287 -16.00 -7.59 -14.70
C LYS A 287 -15.91 -6.87 -16.04
N ASP A 288 -16.54 -7.46 -17.04
CA ASP A 288 -16.72 -6.91 -18.37
C ASP A 288 -16.94 -5.38 -18.34
N MET A 289 -15.96 -4.62 -18.83
CA MET A 289 -16.19 -3.28 -19.36
C MET A 289 -16.79 -3.36 -20.78
N SER A 290 -17.75 -4.26 -21.00
CA SER A 290 -18.53 -4.32 -22.23
C SER A 290 -19.83 -3.54 -22.08
N THR A 291 -19.72 -2.21 -22.14
CA THR A 291 -20.84 -1.41 -22.67
C THR A 291 -20.34 -0.36 -23.65
N THR A 292 -20.65 -0.66 -24.91
CA THR A 292 -20.87 0.24 -26.06
C THR A 292 -19.68 0.80 -26.81
N GLY A 293 -19.49 0.27 -28.03
CA GLY A 293 -18.87 0.99 -29.14
C GLY A 293 -18.18 0.08 -30.15
N ASP A 294 -18.94 -0.59 -31.01
CA ASP A 294 -18.43 -1.22 -32.25
C ASP A 294 -17.53 -0.24 -33.01
N PHE A 295 -16.25 -0.57 -33.17
CA PHE A 295 -15.36 0.08 -34.12
C PHE A 295 -15.08 -0.89 -35.27
N SER A 296 -15.92 -0.78 -36.30
CA SER A 296 -15.65 -1.26 -37.65
C SER A 296 -16.02 -0.16 -38.63
N ARG A 297 -14.99 0.34 -39.33
CA ARG A 297 -14.94 1.34 -40.41
C ARG A 297 -14.58 2.77 -40.02
#